data_AF-A0A7S1LE87-F1
#
_entry.id   AF-A0A7S1LE87-F1
#
_cell.length_a   1.000
_cell.length_b   1.000
_cell.length_c   1.000
_cell.angle_alpha   90.00
_cell.angle_beta   90.00
_cell.angle_gamma   90.00
#
_symmetry.space_group_name_H-M   'P 1'
#
loop_
_entity.id
_entity.type
_entity.pdbx_description
1 polymer ?
#
loop_
_entity_poly.entity_id
_entity_poly.type
_entity_poly.pdbx_seq_one_letter_code
_entity_poly.pdbx_strand_id
1 'polypeptide(L)'
;MAILHTLRTAYYFLHGALVAPHIRSILEPAVTRVYVGYRAMDLFMHVNNARYLEYFEFARWHHGARANINARFWDTGVYPVVGTAHVQFLKELKPGRFAFVSTQVVGVHKRSLVLEQRLVTHKPKTQEEVLHATMVMRATFLRKGKALEIADVIKAYDLDPDYFRKAIPFHGVEPPAPTGKGLGGTDPTVAPAMPPFIAQYNECDDAWRARLKEERERGMPALGVNLDDMPKE
;
A
#
# COMPACT_ATOMS: atom_id res chain seq x y z
N MET A 1 19.29 -13.90 -9.11
CA MET A 1 17.97 -13.21 -9.03
C MET A 1 17.68 -12.71 -7.63
N ALA A 2 17.85 -13.53 -6.58
CA ALA A 2 17.68 -13.10 -5.18
C ALA A 2 18.61 -11.94 -4.80
N ILE A 3 19.90 -11.99 -5.14
CA ILE A 3 20.91 -11.01 -4.70
C ILE A 3 20.53 -9.55 -5.04
N LEU A 4 20.16 -9.24 -6.29
CA LEU A 4 19.80 -7.87 -6.68
C LEU A 4 18.51 -7.37 -6.00
N HIS A 5 17.55 -8.27 -5.82
CA HIS A 5 16.32 -7.95 -5.10
C HIS A 5 16.62 -7.71 -3.61
N THR A 6 17.41 -8.58 -2.97
CA THR A 6 17.86 -8.43 -1.58
C THR A 6 18.65 -7.15 -1.36
N LEU A 7 19.59 -6.80 -2.27
CA LEU A 7 20.33 -5.55 -2.20
C LEU A 7 19.42 -4.34 -2.34
N ARG A 8 18.40 -4.41 -3.20
CA ARG A 8 17.41 -3.34 -3.38
C ARG A 8 16.52 -3.19 -2.15
N THR A 9 16.04 -4.28 -1.56
CA THR A 9 15.28 -4.26 -0.31
C THR A 9 16.13 -3.70 0.83
N ALA A 10 17.37 -4.17 0.96
CA ALA A 10 18.32 -3.66 1.95
C ALA A 10 18.60 -2.18 1.74
N TYR A 11 18.74 -1.71 0.49
CA TYR A 11 18.87 -0.30 0.19
C TYR A 11 17.69 0.52 0.73
N TYR A 12 16.43 0.15 0.46
CA TYR A 12 15.29 0.92 0.95
C TYR A 12 15.16 0.89 2.47
N PHE A 13 15.48 -0.26 3.07
CA PHE A 13 15.49 -0.41 4.51
C PHE A 13 16.56 0.49 5.15
N LEU A 14 17.81 0.37 4.71
CA LEU A 14 18.95 1.13 5.25
C LEU A 14 18.83 2.62 4.95
N HIS A 15 18.43 2.99 3.73
CA HIS A 15 18.19 4.38 3.38
C HIS A 15 17.06 4.97 4.21
N GLY A 16 15.96 4.24 4.42
CA GLY A 16 14.86 4.69 5.27
C GLY A 16 15.26 4.85 6.74
N ALA A 17 16.10 3.96 7.26
CA ALA A 17 16.52 3.97 8.66
C ALA A 17 17.68 4.95 8.96
N LEU A 18 18.56 5.19 8.00
CA LEU A 18 19.84 5.89 8.25
C LEU A 18 19.98 7.23 7.53
N VAL A 19 19.23 7.46 6.45
CA VAL A 19 19.44 8.62 5.56
C VAL A 19 18.19 9.48 5.44
N ALA A 20 17.04 8.86 5.15
CA ALA A 20 15.79 9.58 4.93
C ALA A 20 15.32 10.28 6.21
N PRO A 21 14.65 11.44 6.10
CA PRO A 21 14.08 12.11 7.26
C PRO A 21 13.10 11.19 7.99
N HIS A 22 13.33 11.04 9.29
CA HIS A 22 12.45 10.29 10.17
C HIS A 22 11.08 10.94 10.20
N ILE A 23 10.04 10.13 10.04
CA ILE A 23 8.66 10.55 10.23
C ILE A 23 8.27 10.26 11.68
N ARG A 24 7.48 11.15 12.28
CA ARG A 24 7.19 11.05 13.72
C ARG A 24 6.21 9.92 14.03
N SER A 25 5.40 9.55 13.05
CA SER A 25 4.38 8.52 13.19
C SER A 25 4.22 7.72 11.91
N ILE A 26 3.85 6.44 12.03
CA ILE A 26 3.45 5.61 10.87
C ILE A 26 2.16 6.11 10.20
N LEU A 27 1.42 7.03 10.83
CA LEU A 27 0.24 7.66 10.23
C LEU A 27 0.58 8.84 9.32
N GLU A 28 1.80 9.39 9.46
CA GLU A 28 2.27 10.39 8.53
C GLU A 28 2.50 9.72 7.17
N PRO A 29 2.02 10.32 6.07
CA PRO A 29 2.30 9.80 4.76
C PRO A 29 3.80 9.90 4.48
N ALA A 30 4.32 8.94 3.72
CA ALA A 30 5.66 9.01 3.16
C ALA A 30 5.62 8.76 1.67
N VAL A 31 6.51 9.44 0.96
CA VAL A 31 6.80 9.19 -0.44
C VAL A 31 8.15 8.48 -0.54
N THR A 32 8.18 7.37 -1.26
CA THR A 32 9.40 6.63 -1.57
C THR A 32 9.68 6.72 -3.07
N ARG A 33 10.90 7.11 -3.41
CA ARG A 33 11.36 7.13 -4.80
C ARG A 33 11.83 5.74 -5.25
N VAL A 34 11.24 5.20 -6.31
CA VAL A 34 11.58 3.88 -6.85
C VAL A 34 12.10 3.94 -8.28
N TYR A 35 13.21 3.25 -8.57
CA TYR A 35 13.71 3.13 -9.93
C TYR A 35 13.03 1.98 -10.68
N VAL A 36 12.43 2.27 -11.83
CA VAL A 36 11.74 1.30 -12.67
C VAL A 36 12.72 0.78 -13.71
N GLY A 37 13.35 -0.35 -13.42
CA GLY A 37 14.35 -0.94 -14.32
C GLY A 37 13.73 -1.66 -15.52
N TYR A 38 14.48 -1.77 -16.62
CA TYR A 38 14.06 -2.49 -17.84
C TYR A 38 13.73 -3.97 -17.60
N ARG A 39 14.33 -4.59 -16.59
CA ARG A 39 14.05 -5.98 -16.18
C ARG A 39 12.64 -6.19 -15.62
N ALA A 40 11.92 -5.12 -15.34
CA ALA A 40 10.53 -5.16 -14.88
C ALA A 40 9.53 -5.31 -16.02
N MET A 41 9.98 -5.25 -17.29
CA MET A 41 9.10 -5.37 -18.44
C MET A 41 8.56 -6.78 -18.64
N ASP A 42 7.35 -6.86 -19.18
CA ASP A 42 6.82 -8.06 -19.81
C ASP A 42 6.98 -8.04 -21.34
N LEU A 43 6.38 -9.02 -22.01
CA LEU A 43 6.45 -9.18 -23.47
C LEU A 43 5.85 -7.99 -24.24
N PHE A 44 4.93 -7.23 -23.62
CA PHE A 44 4.31 -6.06 -24.24
C PHE A 44 5.15 -4.77 -24.04
N MET A 45 6.37 -4.89 -23.50
CA MET A 45 7.30 -3.77 -23.27
C MET A 45 6.77 -2.72 -22.27
N HIS A 46 5.84 -3.13 -21.41
CA HIS A 46 5.38 -2.37 -20.25
C HIS A 46 5.82 -3.06 -18.98
N VAL A 47 5.84 -2.33 -17.86
CA VAL A 47 6.12 -2.95 -16.56
C VAL A 47 5.04 -3.98 -16.25
N ASN A 48 5.46 -5.20 -15.95
CA ASN A 48 4.58 -6.29 -15.55
C ASN A 48 3.79 -5.91 -14.28
N ASN A 49 2.50 -6.22 -14.24
CA ASN A 49 1.61 -5.89 -13.12
C ASN A 49 2.11 -6.39 -11.75
N ALA A 50 2.74 -7.57 -11.68
CA ALA A 50 3.30 -8.09 -10.44
C ALA A 50 4.45 -7.22 -9.88
N ARG A 51 5.15 -6.46 -10.73
CA ARG A 51 6.23 -5.55 -10.31
C ARG A 51 5.72 -4.32 -9.57
N TYR A 52 4.46 -3.94 -9.78
CA TYR A 52 3.86 -2.85 -8.99
C TYR A 52 3.75 -3.25 -7.52
N LEU A 53 3.36 -4.50 -7.23
CA LEU A 53 3.31 -5.03 -5.86
C LEU A 53 4.68 -4.97 -5.18
N GLU A 54 5.74 -5.29 -5.93
CA GLU A 54 7.13 -5.18 -5.46
C GLU A 54 7.49 -3.73 -5.13
N TYR A 55 7.11 -2.76 -5.98
CA TYR A 55 7.35 -1.34 -5.71
C TYR A 55 6.56 -0.83 -4.50
N PHE A 56 5.29 -1.24 -4.37
CA PHE A 56 4.48 -0.94 -3.19
C PHE A 56 5.12 -1.52 -1.93
N GLU A 57 5.65 -2.74 -1.99
CA GLU A 57 6.36 -3.35 -0.87
C GLU A 57 7.61 -2.58 -0.46
N PHE A 58 8.45 -2.19 -1.41
CA PHE A 58 9.64 -1.37 -1.11
C PHE A 58 9.26 -0.06 -0.42
N ALA A 59 8.19 0.60 -0.86
CA ALA A 59 7.71 1.82 -0.23
C ALA A 59 7.21 1.58 1.21
N ARG A 60 6.57 0.43 1.50
CA ARG A 60 6.16 0.08 2.87
C ARG A 60 7.36 -0.18 3.78
N TRP A 61 8.37 -0.89 3.30
CA TRP A 61 9.60 -1.10 4.07
C TRP A 61 10.32 0.21 4.34
N HIS A 62 10.38 1.12 3.36
CA HIS A 62 10.95 2.46 3.54
C HIS A 62 10.13 3.30 4.53
N HIS A 63 8.81 3.32 4.41
CA HIS A 63 7.89 4.01 5.34
C HIS A 63 8.04 3.51 6.78
N GLY A 64 8.01 2.19 6.98
CA GLY A 64 8.20 1.58 8.30
C GLY A 64 9.59 1.78 8.87
N ALA A 65 10.62 1.89 8.03
CA ALA A 65 11.98 2.21 8.47
C ALA A 65 12.07 3.67 8.95
N ARG A 66 11.49 4.61 8.20
CA ARG A 66 11.45 6.04 8.58
C ARG A 66 10.66 6.31 9.85
N ALA A 67 9.68 5.47 10.16
CA ALA A 67 8.90 5.52 11.40
C ALA A 67 9.54 4.71 12.56
N ASN A 68 10.74 4.16 12.38
CA ASN A 68 11.41 3.27 13.34
C ASN A 68 10.60 2.01 13.74
N ILE A 69 9.61 1.61 12.94
CA ILE A 69 8.75 0.47 13.22
C ILE A 69 9.43 -0.85 12.83
N ASN A 70 10.19 -0.86 11.73
CA ASN A 70 10.77 -2.11 11.24
C ASN A 70 11.80 -2.73 12.20
N ALA A 71 12.55 -1.90 12.94
CA ALA A 71 13.51 -2.38 13.93
C ALA A 71 12.79 -3.13 15.07
N ARG A 72 11.59 -2.65 15.47
CA ARG A 72 10.77 -3.24 16.53
C ARG A 72 10.29 -4.65 16.20
N PHE A 73 10.27 -5.05 14.92
CA PHE A 73 9.86 -6.40 14.53
C PHE A 73 10.79 -7.46 15.12
N TRP A 74 12.09 -7.20 15.10
CA TRP A 74 13.10 -8.11 15.63
C TRP A 74 13.07 -8.15 17.16
N ASP A 75 12.91 -7.00 17.82
CA ASP A 75 12.90 -6.90 19.29
C ASP A 75 11.67 -7.58 19.91
N THR A 76 10.50 -7.43 19.28
CA THR A 76 9.22 -7.84 19.87
C THR A 76 8.70 -9.18 19.34
N GLY A 77 9.20 -9.58 18.15
CA GLY A 77 8.67 -10.69 17.37
C GLY A 77 7.26 -10.42 16.79
N VAL A 78 6.83 -9.16 16.78
CA VAL A 78 5.57 -8.72 16.18
C VAL A 78 5.86 -8.23 14.76
N TYR A 79 5.15 -8.73 13.76
CA TYR A 79 5.37 -8.33 12.37
C TYR A 79 4.07 -8.23 11.59
N PRO A 80 3.98 -7.34 10.58
CA PRO A 80 2.79 -7.19 9.76
C PRO A 80 2.67 -8.32 8.74
N VAL A 81 1.44 -8.73 8.47
CA VAL A 81 1.04 -9.67 7.42
C VAL A 81 -0.08 -9.03 6.63
N VAL A 82 0.05 -9.05 5.30
CA VAL A 82 -0.98 -8.53 4.39
C VAL A 82 -2.08 -9.57 4.25
N GLY A 83 -3.28 -9.24 4.72
CA GLY A 83 -4.45 -10.12 4.62
C GLY A 83 -5.21 -9.93 3.31
N THR A 84 -5.34 -8.68 2.86
CA THR A 84 -5.99 -8.33 1.59
C THR A 84 -5.24 -7.20 0.90
N ALA A 85 -5.21 -7.23 -0.42
CA ALA A 85 -4.71 -6.13 -1.26
C ALA A 85 -5.62 -6.00 -2.47
N HIS A 86 -6.14 -4.79 -2.68
CA HIS A 86 -6.92 -4.41 -3.84
C HIS A 86 -6.08 -3.44 -4.67
N VAL A 87 -5.78 -3.79 -5.92
CA VAL A 87 -4.89 -3.01 -6.80
C VAL A 87 -5.64 -2.61 -8.05
N GLN A 88 -5.60 -1.32 -8.38
CA GLN A 88 -6.11 -0.80 -9.65
C GLN A 88 -4.94 -0.33 -10.51
N PHE A 89 -4.84 -0.89 -11.71
CA PHE A 89 -3.89 -0.47 -12.74
C PHE A 89 -4.60 0.50 -13.68
N LEU A 90 -4.28 1.79 -13.55
CA LEU A 90 -4.97 2.87 -14.26
C LEU A 90 -4.25 3.23 -15.56
N LYS A 91 -2.92 3.17 -15.56
CA LYS A 91 -2.10 3.50 -16.73
C LYS A 91 -0.77 2.75 -16.73
N GLU A 92 -0.36 2.28 -17.90
CA GLU A 92 0.90 1.57 -18.09
C GLU A 92 2.11 2.40 -17.59
N LEU A 93 3.00 1.75 -16.86
CA LEU A 93 4.27 2.30 -16.43
C LEU A 93 5.36 1.85 -17.40
N LYS A 94 6.10 2.82 -17.94
CA LYS A 94 7.26 2.55 -18.80
C LYS A 94 8.51 2.40 -17.94
N PRO A 95 9.45 1.51 -18.30
CA PRO A 95 10.73 1.37 -17.60
C PRO A 95 11.68 2.55 -17.87
N GLY A 96 12.86 2.49 -17.25
CA GLY A 96 13.98 3.41 -17.45
C GLY A 96 13.82 4.75 -16.73
N ARG A 97 12.91 4.84 -15.75
CA ARG A 97 12.57 6.10 -15.07
C ARG A 97 12.35 5.89 -13.58
N PHE A 98 12.35 6.99 -12.83
CA PHE A 98 11.88 6.98 -11.45
C PHE A 98 10.36 7.11 -11.39
N ALA A 99 9.78 6.41 -10.43
CA ALA A 99 8.42 6.60 -9.97
C ALA A 99 8.43 6.95 -8.49
N PHE A 100 7.34 7.55 -8.02
CA PHE A 100 7.12 7.93 -6.64
C PHE A 100 5.96 7.12 -6.12
N VAL A 101 6.15 6.52 -4.94
CA VAL A 101 5.10 5.75 -4.28
C VAL A 101 4.76 6.46 -2.98
N SER A 102 3.56 7.02 -2.89
CA SER A 102 3.02 7.50 -1.61
C SER A 102 2.49 6.30 -0.82
N THR A 103 2.67 6.33 0.50
CA THR A 103 2.18 5.32 1.44
C THR A 103 1.59 6.04 2.64
N GLN A 104 0.34 5.74 2.96
CA GLN A 104 -0.36 6.35 4.08
C GLN A 104 -1.28 5.33 4.77
N VAL A 105 -1.38 5.41 6.09
CA VAL A 105 -2.41 4.69 6.84
C VAL A 105 -3.71 5.50 6.77
N VAL A 106 -4.75 4.90 6.19
CA VAL A 106 -6.05 5.56 5.95
C VAL A 106 -7.17 5.01 6.83
N GLY A 107 -6.91 3.96 7.61
CA GLY A 107 -7.88 3.38 8.51
C GLY A 107 -7.23 2.51 9.59
N VAL A 108 -7.85 2.49 10.76
CA VAL A 108 -7.44 1.68 11.91
C VAL A 108 -8.66 0.91 12.38
N HIS A 109 -8.56 -0.42 12.37
CA HIS A 109 -9.57 -1.31 12.94
C HIS A 109 -9.00 -2.03 14.15
N LYS A 110 -9.85 -2.78 14.85
CA LYS A 110 -9.49 -3.52 16.06
C LYS A 110 -8.22 -4.40 15.91
N ARG A 111 -8.05 -5.07 14.76
CA ARG A 111 -6.94 -6.02 14.50
C ARG A 111 -6.19 -5.76 13.20
N SER A 112 -6.40 -4.61 12.57
CA SER A 112 -5.77 -4.33 11.28
C SER A 112 -5.64 -2.85 11.00
N LEU A 113 -4.59 -2.50 10.27
CA LEU A 113 -4.44 -1.21 9.62
C LEU A 113 -4.84 -1.31 8.16
N VAL A 114 -5.45 -0.27 7.63
CA VAL A 114 -5.71 -0.10 6.20
C VAL A 114 -4.72 0.93 5.68
N LEU A 115 -3.92 0.51 4.69
CA LEU A 115 -2.94 1.37 4.03
C LEU A 115 -3.41 1.64 2.61
N GLU A 116 -3.20 2.88 2.18
CA GLU A 116 -3.35 3.32 0.81
C GLU A 116 -1.96 3.61 0.24
N GLN A 117 -1.72 3.17 -1.00
CA GLN A 117 -0.52 3.50 -1.75
C GLN A 117 -0.86 3.95 -3.17
N ARG A 118 -0.18 4.98 -3.66
CA ARG A 118 -0.34 5.47 -5.04
C ARG A 118 1.01 5.50 -5.74
N LEU A 119 1.07 4.98 -6.96
CA LEU A 119 2.27 5.00 -7.80
C LEU A 119 2.11 6.04 -8.90
N VAL A 120 2.99 7.03 -8.87
CA VAL A 120 2.95 8.20 -9.76
C VAL A 120 4.30 8.38 -10.46
N THR A 121 4.27 8.90 -11.69
CA THR A 121 5.47 9.45 -12.35
C THR A 121 5.23 10.89 -12.77
N HIS A 122 6.30 11.65 -12.98
CA HIS A 122 6.19 12.99 -13.54
C HIS A 122 6.56 12.96 -15.02
N LYS A 123 5.81 13.69 -15.85
CA LYS A 123 6.20 13.90 -17.25
C LYS A 123 7.48 14.74 -17.30
N PRO A 124 8.53 14.32 -18.03
CA PRO A 124 9.83 14.99 -18.01
C PRO A 124 9.79 16.49 -18.35
N LYS A 125 8.90 16.89 -19.28
CA LYS A 125 8.81 18.28 -19.78
C LYS A 125 7.84 19.16 -18.99
N THR A 126 6.72 18.61 -18.53
CA THR A 126 5.64 19.39 -17.91
C THR A 126 5.60 19.26 -16.40
N GLN A 127 6.37 18.34 -15.81
CA GLN A 127 6.31 17.95 -14.39
C GLN A 127 4.91 17.49 -13.93
N GLU A 128 3.98 17.29 -14.86
CA GLU A 128 2.63 16.82 -14.58
C GLU A 128 2.68 15.40 -14.01
N GLU A 129 1.98 15.20 -12.90
CA GLU A 129 1.82 13.91 -12.26
C GLU A 129 0.93 12.97 -13.09
N VAL A 130 1.38 11.73 -13.26
CA VAL A 130 0.65 10.67 -13.94
C VAL A 130 0.45 9.53 -12.96
N LEU A 131 -0.80 9.31 -12.55
CA LEU A 131 -1.18 8.17 -11.72
C LEU A 131 -1.19 6.89 -12.56
N HIS A 132 -0.41 5.89 -12.14
CA HIS A 132 -0.30 4.61 -12.83
C HIS A 132 -1.07 3.51 -12.12
N ALA A 133 -0.99 3.46 -10.79
CA ALA A 133 -1.69 2.46 -10.01
C ALA A 133 -2.02 2.97 -8.61
N THR A 134 -3.08 2.42 -8.04
CA THR A 134 -3.42 2.60 -6.62
C THR A 134 -3.57 1.23 -5.97
N MET A 135 -3.26 1.16 -4.69
CA MET A 135 -3.46 -0.03 -3.89
C MET A 135 -4.04 0.34 -2.53
N VAL A 136 -5.07 -0.41 -2.11
CA VAL A 136 -5.55 -0.42 -0.73
C VAL A 136 -5.29 -1.78 -0.16
N MET A 137 -4.69 -1.85 1.01
CA MET A 137 -4.40 -3.13 1.65
C MET A 137 -4.71 -3.13 3.13
N ARG A 138 -5.09 -4.30 3.63
CA ARG A 138 -5.29 -4.54 5.06
C ARG A 138 -4.09 -5.32 5.61
N ALA A 139 -3.42 -4.75 6.60
CA ALA A 139 -2.33 -5.38 7.31
C ALA A 139 -2.74 -5.72 8.74
N THR A 140 -2.47 -6.96 9.18
CA THR A 140 -2.64 -7.42 10.56
C THR A 140 -1.30 -7.78 11.15
N PHE A 141 -1.12 -7.58 12.45
CA PHE A 141 0.12 -7.92 13.13
C PHE A 141 0.02 -9.28 13.79
N LEU A 142 1.04 -10.11 13.57
CA LEU A 142 1.15 -11.43 14.16
C LEU A 142 2.29 -11.47 15.18
N ARG A 143 2.11 -12.25 16.25
CA ARG A 143 3.18 -12.69 17.15
C ARG A 143 3.03 -14.18 17.40
N LYS A 144 4.07 -14.95 17.10
CA LYS A 144 4.06 -16.42 17.19
C LYS A 144 2.83 -17.04 16.48
N GLY A 145 2.49 -16.51 15.30
CA GLY A 145 1.37 -16.97 14.48
C GLY A 145 -0.03 -16.51 14.93
N LYS A 146 -0.17 -15.76 16.04
CA LYS A 146 -1.45 -15.24 16.52
C LYS A 146 -1.63 -13.78 16.16
N ALA A 147 -2.81 -13.43 15.66
CA ALA A 147 -3.18 -12.04 15.37
C ALA A 147 -3.38 -11.23 16.66
N LEU A 148 -2.83 -10.02 16.67
CA LEU A 148 -2.89 -9.07 17.77
C LEU A 148 -3.95 -7.99 17.52
N GLU A 149 -4.47 -7.41 18.59
CA GLU A 149 -5.23 -6.17 18.50
C GLU A 149 -4.27 -4.98 18.35
N ILE A 150 -4.71 -3.93 17.65
CA ILE A 150 -3.86 -2.74 17.44
C ILE A 150 -3.43 -2.13 18.77
N ALA A 151 -4.29 -2.17 19.80
CA ALA A 151 -3.93 -1.73 21.15
C ALA A 151 -2.72 -2.49 21.73
N ASP A 152 -2.57 -3.79 21.43
CA ASP A 152 -1.43 -4.59 21.88
C ASP A 152 -0.19 -4.30 21.04
N VAL A 153 -0.36 -3.97 19.75
CA VAL A 153 0.74 -3.53 18.88
C VAL A 153 1.30 -2.19 19.35
N ILE A 154 0.42 -1.23 19.68
CA ILE A 154 0.80 0.07 20.25
C ILE A 154 1.68 -0.13 21.49
N LYS A 155 1.24 -0.98 22.42
CA LYS A 155 2.01 -1.30 23.63
C LYS A 155 3.33 -2.01 23.30
N ALA A 156 3.32 -2.97 22.38
CA ALA A 156 4.51 -3.75 22.03
C ALA A 156 5.61 -2.87 21.38
N TYR A 157 5.21 -1.90 20.58
CA TYR A 157 6.13 -0.99 19.89
C TYR A 157 6.43 0.29 20.67
N ASP A 158 5.83 0.46 21.85
CA ASP A 158 5.92 1.68 22.67
C ASP A 158 5.53 2.94 21.87
N LEU A 159 4.40 2.84 21.14
CA LEU A 159 3.86 3.94 20.35
C LEU A 159 2.90 4.78 21.19
N ASP A 160 2.87 6.09 20.93
CA ASP A 160 1.88 6.98 21.53
C ASP A 160 0.45 6.54 21.09
N PRO A 161 -0.44 6.19 22.04
CA PRO A 161 -1.83 5.85 21.73
C PRO A 161 -2.59 6.97 21.00
N ASP A 162 -2.19 8.22 21.19
CA ASP A 162 -2.79 9.38 20.53
C ASP A 162 -2.48 9.43 19.02
N TYR A 163 -1.48 8.69 18.54
CA TYR A 163 -1.27 8.51 17.10
C TYR A 163 -2.55 7.97 16.47
N PHE A 164 -3.05 6.84 16.94
CA PHE A 164 -4.18 6.14 16.32
C PHE A 164 -5.55 6.78 16.58
N ARG A 165 -5.66 7.70 17.54
CA ARG A 165 -6.89 8.48 17.80
C ARG A 165 -7.17 9.56 16.76
N LYS A 166 -6.13 10.06 16.08
CA LYS A 166 -6.24 11.03 14.97
C LYS A 166 -6.45 10.37 13.60
N ALA A 167 -6.65 9.06 13.56
CA ALA A 167 -6.84 8.34 12.31
C ALA A 167 -8.16 8.77 11.64
N ILE A 168 -8.00 9.21 10.39
CA ILE A 168 -9.05 9.66 9.47
C ILE A 168 -10.18 8.60 9.45
N PRO A 169 -11.46 8.98 9.63
CA PRO A 169 -12.56 8.03 9.47
C PRO A 169 -12.51 7.48 8.05
N PHE A 170 -12.31 6.18 7.94
CA PHE A 170 -12.37 5.49 6.67
C PHE A 170 -13.80 5.58 6.13
N HIS A 171 -14.01 6.42 5.10
CA HIS A 171 -15.23 6.45 4.29
C HIS A 171 -15.08 5.52 3.07
N GLY A 172 -14.78 4.24 3.32
CA GLY A 172 -14.73 3.21 2.29
C GLY A 172 -15.38 1.93 2.79
N VAL A 173 -16.01 1.18 1.88
CA VAL A 173 -16.71 -0.06 2.21
C VAL A 173 -15.69 -1.10 2.69
N GLU A 174 -15.90 -1.70 3.86
CA GLU A 174 -15.06 -2.80 4.35
C GLU A 174 -15.19 -4.01 3.41
N PRO A 175 -14.09 -4.57 2.86
CA PRO A 175 -14.16 -5.93 2.33
C PRO A 175 -14.39 -6.89 3.51
N PRO A 176 -15.27 -7.90 3.40
CA PRO A 176 -15.61 -8.75 4.51
C PRO A 176 -14.48 -9.74 4.76
N ALA A 177 -14.52 -10.35 5.94
CA ALA A 177 -13.69 -11.50 6.22
C ALA A 177 -13.95 -12.61 5.18
N PRO A 178 -12.93 -13.35 4.73
CA PRO A 178 -13.12 -14.48 3.85
C PRO A 178 -14.08 -15.48 4.50
N THR A 179 -15.26 -15.65 3.90
CA THR A 179 -16.25 -16.63 4.35
C THR A 179 -15.78 -18.01 3.91
N GLY A 180 -15.15 -18.73 4.84
CA GLY A 180 -14.68 -20.09 4.60
C GLY A 180 -15.85 -21.06 4.41
N LYS A 181 -16.32 -21.24 3.18
CA LYS A 181 -16.95 -22.48 2.71
C LYS A 181 -16.58 -22.70 1.24
N GLY A 182 -15.95 -23.84 0.99
CA GLY A 182 -15.47 -24.23 -0.35
C GLY A 182 -16.59 -24.27 -1.39
N LEU A 183 -16.19 -24.12 -2.65
CA LEU A 183 -17.04 -24.18 -3.83
C LEU A 183 -17.72 -25.55 -3.92
N GLY A 184 -18.96 -25.65 -3.43
CA GLY A 184 -19.87 -26.75 -3.73
C GLY A 184 -20.42 -26.61 -5.16
N GLY A 185 -20.48 -27.71 -5.90
CA GLY A 185 -20.77 -27.74 -7.33
C GLY A 185 -22.09 -27.09 -7.75
N THR A 186 -22.08 -26.44 -8.91
CA THR A 186 -23.25 -25.79 -9.51
C THR A 186 -23.69 -26.49 -10.78
N ASP A 187 -25.01 -26.66 -10.93
CA ASP A 187 -25.74 -27.12 -12.12
C ASP A 187 -25.35 -26.28 -13.37
N PRO A 188 -24.97 -26.90 -14.51
CA PRO A 188 -24.51 -26.20 -15.72
C PRO A 188 -25.62 -25.46 -16.49
N THR A 189 -26.89 -25.57 -16.12
CA THR A 189 -28.02 -24.96 -16.86
C THR A 189 -28.50 -23.60 -16.33
N VAL A 190 -28.01 -23.18 -15.16
CA VAL A 190 -28.28 -21.86 -14.59
C VAL A 190 -26.99 -21.05 -14.71
N ALA A 191 -27.03 -19.89 -15.39
CA ALA A 191 -25.90 -18.97 -15.34
C ALA A 191 -25.60 -18.70 -13.87
N PRO A 192 -24.40 -19.08 -13.36
CA PRO A 192 -24.16 -19.03 -11.93
C PRO A 192 -24.35 -17.59 -11.47
N ALA A 193 -25.22 -17.39 -10.47
CA ALA A 193 -25.36 -16.10 -9.84
C ALA A 193 -23.95 -15.59 -9.49
N MET A 194 -23.65 -14.35 -9.84
CA MET A 194 -22.33 -13.77 -9.62
C MET A 194 -21.91 -14.05 -8.17
N PRO A 195 -20.78 -14.73 -7.94
CA PRO A 195 -20.33 -15.05 -6.59
C PRO A 195 -20.33 -13.78 -5.72
N PRO A 196 -20.78 -13.85 -4.45
CA PRO A 196 -20.91 -12.66 -3.61
C PRO A 196 -19.64 -11.80 -3.51
N PHE A 197 -18.47 -12.42 -3.57
CA PHE A 197 -17.19 -11.71 -3.54
C PHE A 197 -16.93 -10.83 -4.78
N ILE A 198 -17.46 -11.20 -5.95
CA ILE A 198 -17.30 -10.43 -7.19
C ILE A 198 -18.23 -9.22 -7.18
N ALA A 199 -19.48 -9.40 -6.77
CA ALA A 199 -20.43 -8.28 -6.64
C ALA A 199 -19.88 -7.20 -5.70
N GLN A 200 -19.36 -7.64 -4.56
CA GLN A 200 -18.73 -6.74 -3.61
C GLN A 200 -17.43 -6.10 -4.11
N TYR A 201 -16.61 -6.85 -4.84
CA TYR A 201 -15.42 -6.29 -5.49
C TYR A 201 -15.83 -5.13 -6.41
N ASN A 202 -16.88 -5.29 -7.21
CA ASN A 202 -17.37 -4.25 -8.11
C ASN A 202 -17.85 -3.01 -7.34
N GLU A 203 -18.62 -3.19 -6.26
CA GLU A 203 -19.05 -2.07 -5.41
C GLU A 203 -17.87 -1.29 -4.81
N CYS A 204 -16.83 -2.02 -4.37
CA CYS A 204 -15.61 -1.41 -3.83
C CYS A 204 -14.82 -0.66 -4.92
N ASP A 205 -14.71 -1.24 -6.13
CA ASP A 205 -14.05 -0.61 -7.27
C ASP A 205 -14.78 0.67 -7.69
N ASP A 206 -16.11 0.63 -7.78
CA ASP A 206 -16.95 1.77 -8.14
C ASP A 206 -16.81 2.92 -7.13
N ALA A 207 -16.92 2.61 -5.84
CA ALA A 207 -16.72 3.60 -4.77
C ALA A 207 -15.32 4.22 -4.81
N TRP A 208 -14.29 3.42 -5.08
CA TRP A 208 -12.92 3.90 -5.19
C TRP A 208 -12.72 4.83 -6.38
N ARG A 209 -13.23 4.44 -7.56
CA ARG A 209 -13.17 5.26 -8.77
C ARG A 209 -13.91 6.58 -8.59
N ALA A 210 -15.06 6.56 -7.93
CA ALA A 210 -15.82 7.76 -7.60
C ALA A 210 -15.00 8.71 -6.72
N ARG A 211 -14.38 8.20 -5.65
CA ARG A 211 -13.47 8.99 -4.79
C ARG A 211 -12.32 9.60 -5.57
N LEU A 212 -11.59 8.81 -6.37
CA LEU A 212 -10.45 9.32 -7.14
C LEU A 212 -10.87 10.40 -8.15
N LYS A 213 -12.07 10.26 -8.74
CA LYS A 213 -12.63 11.28 -9.63
C LYS A 213 -12.93 12.57 -8.87
N GLU A 214 -13.56 12.47 -7.71
CA GLU A 214 -13.88 13.63 -6.86
C GLU A 214 -12.61 14.34 -6.37
N GLU A 215 -11.61 13.60 -5.89
CA GLU A 215 -10.32 14.16 -5.48
C GLU A 215 -9.64 14.93 -6.64
N ARG A 216 -9.67 14.36 -7.85
CA ARG A 216 -9.14 15.02 -9.04
C ARG A 216 -9.91 16.30 -9.38
N GLU A 217 -11.23 16.29 -9.27
CA GLU A 217 -12.09 17.46 -9.49
C GLU A 217 -11.85 18.56 -8.44
N ARG A 218 -11.50 18.18 -7.21
CA ARG A 218 -11.04 19.10 -6.15
C ARG A 218 -9.60 19.58 -6.33
N GLY A 219 -8.89 19.13 -7.36
CA GLY A 219 -7.51 19.51 -7.65
C GLY A 219 -6.47 18.85 -6.74
N MET A 220 -6.80 17.74 -6.10
CA MET A 220 -5.86 16.98 -5.26
C MET A 220 -4.74 16.38 -6.12
N PRO A 221 -3.48 16.40 -5.65
CA PRO A 221 -2.37 15.78 -6.39
C PRO A 221 -2.62 14.28 -6.58
N ALA A 222 -2.10 13.72 -7.68
CA ALA A 222 -2.25 12.30 -7.99
C ALA A 222 -1.56 11.42 -6.94
N LEU A 223 -0.50 11.91 -6.31
CA LEU A 223 0.15 11.27 -5.16
C LEU A 223 -0.77 11.16 -3.93
N GLY A 224 -1.88 11.90 -3.88
CA GLY A 224 -2.74 12.02 -2.71
C GLY A 224 -2.14 12.84 -1.58
N VAL A 225 -0.89 13.30 -1.75
CA VAL A 225 -0.16 14.17 -0.84
C VAL A 225 0.62 15.19 -1.66
N ASN A 226 0.78 16.40 -1.13
CA ASN A 226 1.60 17.40 -1.77
C ASN A 226 3.08 17.13 -1.47
N LEU A 227 3.91 17.05 -2.50
CA LEU A 227 5.35 16.81 -2.35
C LEU A 227 6.05 17.92 -1.57
N ASP A 228 5.58 19.16 -1.68
CA ASP A 228 6.16 20.29 -0.95
C ASP A 228 5.91 20.22 0.56
N ASP A 229 4.85 19.52 0.97
CA ASP A 229 4.50 19.29 2.37
C ASP A 229 5.26 18.09 2.97
N MET A 230 5.96 17.31 2.13
CA MET A 230 6.72 16.14 2.58
C MET A 230 8.12 16.54 3.08
N PRO A 231 8.68 15.80 4.05
CA PRO A 231 10.07 16.00 4.44
C PRO A 231 10.96 15.82 3.20
N LYS A 232 11.67 16.88 2.80
CA LYS A 232 12.53 16.87 1.61
C LYS A 232 13.67 15.86 1.83
N GLU A 233 13.80 14.91 0.91
CA GLU A 233 14.96 14.00 0.81
C GLU A 233 16.19 14.75 0.25
#